data_AF-A0A2S5THQ6-F1
#
_entry.id   AF-A0A2S5THQ6-F1
#
_cell.length_a   1.000
_cell.length_b   1.000
_cell.length_c   1.000
_cell.angle_alpha   90.00
_cell.angle_beta   90.00
_cell.angle_gamma   90.00
#
_symmetry.space_group_name_H-M   'P 1'
#
loop_
_entity.id
_entity.type
_entity.pdbx_description
1 polymer ?
#
loop_
_entity_poly.entity_id
_entity_poly.type
_entity_poly.pdbx_seq_one_letter_code
_entity_poly.pdbx_strand_id
1 'polypeptide(L)'
;MDATVASTVILPWIHYLAVLMMAGGAVAELYLLRLPASPDVVRLLPRVDRFYGITAVLTFATGILRMYHGGKGADWYWHNGLMHGVITAFVVAALVSVAPTVRFIRWNRQLGAGGSLPSEAELRKTKALVHVQLTLVALIALLITLVARGYGAR
;
A
#
# COMPACT_ATOMS: atom_id res chain seq x y z
N MET A 1 -9.06 -20.50 21.53
CA MET A 1 -9.42 -20.40 20.10
C MET A 1 -8.60 -21.43 19.35
N ASP A 2 -9.21 -22.28 18.53
CA ASP A 2 -8.50 -23.30 17.75
C ASP A 2 -7.49 -22.64 16.78
N ALA A 3 -6.28 -23.18 16.71
CA ALA A 3 -5.22 -22.74 15.80
C ALA A 3 -5.66 -22.80 14.32
N THR A 4 -6.61 -23.68 14.00
CA THR A 4 -7.22 -23.80 12.67
C THR A 4 -8.07 -22.57 12.34
N VAL A 5 -8.87 -22.07 13.28
CA VAL A 5 -9.72 -20.88 13.09
C VAL A 5 -8.87 -19.61 12.93
N ALA A 6 -7.79 -19.50 13.71
CA ALA A 6 -6.86 -18.38 13.63
C ALA A 6 -6.22 -18.26 12.23
N SER A 7 -5.75 -19.38 11.67
CA SER A 7 -5.01 -19.44 10.40
C SER A 7 -5.90 -19.41 9.16
N THR A 8 -7.08 -20.03 9.19
CA THR A 8 -7.95 -20.18 8.01
C THR A 8 -9.02 -19.11 7.88
N VAL A 9 -9.40 -18.44 8.98
CA VAL A 9 -10.46 -17.42 8.98
C VAL A 9 -9.92 -16.05 9.37
N ILE A 10 -9.37 -15.92 10.57
CA ILE A 10 -9.03 -14.62 11.16
C ILE A 10 -7.89 -13.97 10.40
N LEU A 11 -6.80 -14.69 10.17
CA LEU A 11 -5.64 -14.14 9.47
C LEU A 11 -5.96 -13.70 8.03
N PRO A 12 -6.64 -14.51 7.18
CA PRO A 12 -7.09 -14.06 5.88
C PRO A 12 -8.04 -12.86 5.94
N TRP A 13 -9.00 -12.85 6.89
CA TRP A 13 -9.92 -11.73 7.05
C TRP A 13 -9.19 -10.42 7.39
N ILE A 14 -8.25 -10.45 8.34
CA ILE A 14 -7.41 -9.29 8.69
C ILE A 14 -6.59 -8.85 7.47
N HIS A 15 -6.00 -9.80 6.73
CA HIS A 15 -5.22 -9.49 5.54
C HIS A 15 -6.08 -8.78 4.48
N TYR A 16 -7.27 -9.29 4.17
CA TYR A 16 -8.16 -8.66 3.18
C TYR A 16 -8.62 -7.29 3.64
N LEU A 17 -8.94 -7.12 4.93
CA LEU A 17 -9.27 -5.81 5.47
C LEU A 17 -8.10 -4.83 5.33
N ALA A 18 -6.87 -5.26 5.65
CA ALA A 18 -5.67 -4.44 5.48
C ALA A 18 -5.44 -4.04 4.01
N VAL A 19 -5.63 -4.96 3.06
CA VAL A 19 -5.50 -4.70 1.62
C VAL A 19 -6.53 -3.65 1.17
N LEU A 20 -7.80 -3.80 1.57
CA LEU A 20 -8.88 -2.87 1.22
C LEU A 20 -8.62 -1.47 1.79
N MET A 21 -8.17 -1.41 3.05
CA MET A 21 -7.85 -0.14 3.71
C MET A 21 -6.63 0.54 3.10
N MET A 22 -5.60 -0.24 2.72
CA MET A 22 -4.43 0.27 2.00
C MET A 22 -4.83 0.85 0.64
N ALA A 23 -5.61 0.11 -0.16
CA ALA A 23 -6.10 0.61 -1.45
C ALA A 23 -6.97 1.86 -1.26
N GLY A 24 -7.86 1.87 -0.27
CA GLY A 24 -8.69 3.02 0.08
C GLY A 24 -7.87 4.26 0.49
N GLY A 25 -6.81 4.08 1.27
CA GLY A 25 -5.88 5.14 1.65
C GLY A 25 -5.18 5.78 0.45
N ALA A 26 -4.64 4.97 -0.47
CA ALA A 26 -4.02 5.47 -1.69
C ALA A 26 -5.01 6.17 -2.64
N VAL A 27 -6.24 5.68 -2.75
CA VAL A 27 -7.31 6.36 -3.50
C VAL A 27 -7.69 7.70 -2.84
N ALA A 28 -7.73 7.75 -1.50
CA ALA A 28 -8.01 8.98 -0.76
C ALA A 28 -6.90 10.03 -0.95
N GLU A 29 -5.62 9.63 -0.94
CA GLU A 29 -4.51 10.52 -1.31
C GLU A 29 -4.69 11.09 -2.72
N LEU A 30 -5.02 10.22 -3.68
CA LEU A 30 -5.22 10.63 -5.06
C LEU A 30 -6.39 11.62 -5.19
N TYR A 31 -7.47 11.40 -4.45
CA TYR A 31 -8.60 12.31 -4.39
C TYR A 31 -8.19 13.67 -3.82
N LEU A 32 -7.50 13.69 -2.68
CA LEU A 32 -7.01 14.93 -2.05
C LEU A 32 -6.05 15.70 -2.96
N LEU A 33 -5.17 15.01 -3.69
CA LEU A 33 -4.25 15.61 -4.66
C LEU A 33 -4.93 16.14 -5.93
N ARG A 34 -6.21 15.82 -6.16
CA ARG A 34 -7.02 16.41 -7.25
C ARG A 34 -7.74 17.68 -6.83
N LEU A 35 -7.95 17.89 -5.53
CA LEU A 35 -8.59 19.10 -5.02
C LEU A 35 -7.65 20.30 -5.18
N PRO A 36 -8.18 21.54 -5.28
CA PRO A 36 -7.39 22.74 -5.17
C PRO A 36 -6.56 22.75 -3.88
N ALA A 37 -5.34 23.30 -3.94
CA ALA A 37 -4.51 23.41 -2.77
C ALA A 37 -5.22 24.27 -1.71
N SER A 38 -5.37 23.71 -0.50
CA SER A 38 -5.93 24.43 0.64
C SER A 38 -5.22 24.01 1.94
N PRO A 39 -5.28 24.83 3.00
CA PRO A 39 -4.71 24.46 4.29
C PRO A 39 -5.24 23.14 4.83
N ASP A 40 -6.52 22.85 4.61
CA ASP A 40 -7.18 21.63 5.10
C ASP A 40 -6.69 20.39 4.37
N VAL A 41 -6.55 20.47 3.03
CA VAL A 41 -5.99 19.37 2.23
C VAL A 41 -4.55 19.08 2.65
N VAL A 42 -3.72 20.12 2.80
CA VAL A 42 -2.30 19.97 3.18
C VAL A 42 -2.15 19.36 4.58
N ARG A 43 -3.03 19.70 5.53
CA ARG A 43 -3.01 19.13 6.89
C ARG A 43 -3.56 17.71 6.94
N LEU A 44 -4.46 17.35 6.03
CA LEU A 44 -5.08 16.02 5.98
C LEU A 44 -4.19 14.98 5.27
N LEU A 45 -3.45 15.38 4.23
CA LEU A 45 -2.59 14.48 3.45
C LEU A 45 -1.65 13.61 4.31
N PRO A 46 -0.85 14.14 5.26
CA PRO A 46 0.01 13.31 6.11
C PRO A 46 -0.75 12.31 7.00
N ARG A 47 -2.01 12.57 7.34
CA ARG A 47 -2.82 11.67 8.16
C ARG A 47 -3.32 10.50 7.32
N VAL A 48 -3.80 10.77 6.11
CA VAL A 48 -4.19 9.74 5.14
C VAL A 48 -2.98 8.90 4.73
N ASP A 49 -1.84 9.54 4.47
CA ASP A 49 -0.59 8.87 4.12
C ASP A 49 -0.08 7.96 5.24
N ARG A 50 -0.19 8.39 6.51
CA ARG A 50 0.10 7.50 7.64
C ARG A 50 -0.84 6.30 7.70
N PHE A 51 -2.12 6.49 7.45
CA PHE A 51 -3.10 5.39 7.41
C PHE A 51 -2.79 4.41 6.28
N TYR A 52 -2.48 4.91 5.09
CA TYR A 52 -1.99 4.10 3.96
C TYR A 52 -0.72 3.33 4.35
N GLY A 53 0.29 3.98 4.94
CA GLY A 53 1.53 3.34 5.36
C GLY A 53 1.33 2.24 6.40
N ILE A 54 0.50 2.47 7.43
CA ILE A 54 0.18 1.47 8.46
C ILE A 54 -0.52 0.25 7.83
N THR A 55 -1.52 0.49 6.98
CA THR A 55 -2.29 -0.58 6.33
C THR A 55 -1.46 -1.34 5.28
N ALA A 56 -0.49 -0.68 4.64
CA ALA A 56 0.51 -1.33 3.81
C ALA A 56 1.42 -2.27 4.61
N VAL A 57 1.95 -1.81 5.75
CA VAL A 57 2.77 -2.65 6.64
C VAL A 57 1.95 -3.86 7.12
N LEU A 58 0.69 -3.65 7.53
CA LEU A 58 -0.20 -4.74 7.94
C LEU A 58 -0.46 -5.72 6.79
N THR A 59 -0.71 -5.23 5.58
CA THR A 59 -0.91 -6.05 4.37
C THR A 59 0.30 -6.93 4.11
N PHE A 60 1.51 -6.36 4.15
CA PHE A 60 2.74 -7.11 3.91
C PHE A 60 2.99 -8.15 5.01
N ALA A 61 2.94 -7.75 6.27
CA ALA A 61 3.19 -8.63 7.41
C ALA A 61 2.20 -9.81 7.44
N THR A 62 0.91 -9.54 7.25
CA THR A 62 -0.11 -10.59 7.21
C THR A 62 0.02 -11.46 5.96
N GLY A 63 0.45 -10.90 4.82
CA GLY A 63 0.76 -11.67 3.61
C GLY A 63 1.87 -12.70 3.84
N ILE A 64 2.98 -12.27 4.46
CA ILE A 64 4.07 -13.15 4.87
C ILE A 64 3.57 -14.20 5.86
N LEU A 65 2.81 -13.80 6.89
CA LEU A 65 2.29 -14.75 7.88
C LEU A 65 1.42 -15.84 7.24
N ARG A 66 0.62 -15.47 6.22
CA ARG A 66 -0.19 -16.42 5.44
C ARG A 66 0.63 -17.39 4.61
N MET A 67 1.84 -17.02 4.17
CA MET A 67 2.72 -17.98 3.50
C MET A 67 3.15 -19.12 4.44
N TYR A 68 3.36 -18.82 5.73
CA TYR A 68 3.79 -19.82 6.72
C TYR A 68 2.65 -20.61 7.33
N HIS A 69 1.50 -19.99 7.57
CA HIS A 69 0.41 -20.58 8.35
C HIS A 69 -0.84 -20.90 7.52
N GLY A 70 -0.84 -20.67 6.22
CA GLY A 70 -2.00 -20.91 5.36
C GLY A 70 -1.65 -21.41 3.96
N GLY A 71 -2.68 -21.80 3.22
CA GLY A 71 -2.59 -22.12 1.79
C GLY A 71 -1.75 -23.36 1.48
N LYS A 72 -0.76 -23.20 0.60
CA LYS A 72 0.04 -24.29 0.01
C LYS A 72 1.34 -24.61 0.77
N GLY A 73 1.57 -23.96 1.91
CA GLY A 73 2.79 -24.10 2.71
C GLY A 73 3.93 -23.17 2.27
N ALA A 74 4.81 -22.80 3.21
CA ALA A 74 5.86 -21.80 3.01
C ALA A 74 6.81 -22.17 1.86
N ASP A 75 7.25 -23.42 1.81
CA ASP A 75 8.20 -23.92 0.82
C ASP A 75 7.68 -23.74 -0.60
N TRP A 76 6.39 -24.03 -0.83
CA TRP A 76 5.73 -23.83 -2.11
C TRP A 76 5.74 -22.35 -2.54
N TYR A 77 5.47 -21.43 -1.60
CA TYR A 77 5.46 -20.00 -1.90
C TYR A 77 6.85 -19.45 -2.20
N TRP A 78 7.89 -19.93 -1.49
CA TRP A 78 9.27 -19.50 -1.71
C TRP A 78 9.87 -20.03 -3.01
N HIS A 79 9.41 -21.18 -3.51
CA HIS A 79 9.80 -21.69 -4.84
C HIS A 79 8.96 -21.12 -5.99
N ASN A 80 7.91 -20.35 -5.70
CA ASN A 80 7.08 -19.74 -6.74
C ASN A 80 7.68 -18.41 -7.24
N GLY A 81 8.13 -18.37 -8.50
CA GLY A 81 8.72 -17.18 -9.12
C GLY A 81 7.79 -15.95 -9.14
N LEU A 82 6.48 -16.15 -9.30
CA LEU A 82 5.51 -15.05 -9.27
C LEU A 82 5.31 -14.50 -7.85
N MET A 83 5.51 -15.31 -6.80
CA MET A 83 5.48 -14.81 -5.42
C MET A 83 6.64 -13.84 -5.15
N HIS A 84 7.83 -14.12 -5.69
CA HIS A 84 8.94 -13.14 -5.66
C HIS A 84 8.58 -11.85 -6.39
N GLY A 85 7.84 -11.95 -7.50
CA GLY A 85 7.29 -10.81 -8.23
C GLY A 85 6.33 -9.97 -7.37
N VAL A 86 5.42 -10.61 -6.62
CA VAL A 86 4.51 -9.95 -5.66
C VAL A 86 5.32 -9.18 -4.62
N ILE A 87 6.29 -9.83 -3.97
CA ILE A 87 7.11 -9.22 -2.92
C ILE A 87 7.90 -8.04 -3.50
N THR A 88 8.52 -8.22 -4.68
CA THR A 88 9.27 -7.16 -5.36
C THR A 88 8.38 -5.97 -5.70
N ALA A 89 7.20 -6.19 -6.29
CA ALA A 89 6.27 -5.13 -6.62
C ALA A 89 5.80 -4.37 -5.35
N PHE A 90 5.60 -5.08 -4.24
CA PHE A 90 5.25 -4.46 -2.97
C PHE A 90 6.39 -3.57 -2.43
N VAL A 91 7.62 -4.06 -2.46
CA VAL A 91 8.81 -3.29 -2.05
C VAL A 91 8.99 -2.05 -2.93
N VAL A 92 8.83 -2.18 -4.24
CA VAL A 92 8.88 -1.04 -5.17
C VAL A 92 7.79 -0.02 -4.84
N ALA A 93 6.56 -0.46 -4.56
CA ALA A 93 5.47 0.45 -4.17
C ALA A 93 5.80 1.20 -2.87
N ALA A 94 6.38 0.53 -1.88
CA ALA A 94 6.82 1.14 -0.63
C ALA A 94 7.98 2.13 -0.84
N LEU A 95 8.92 1.85 -1.74
CA LEU A 95 9.99 2.80 -2.08
C LEU A 95 9.43 4.04 -2.79
N VAL A 96 8.49 3.86 -3.72
CA VAL A 96 7.80 4.97 -4.38
C VAL A 96 7.04 5.82 -3.37
N SER A 97 6.42 5.23 -2.35
CA SER A 97 5.61 5.94 -1.35
C SER A 97 6.42 6.89 -0.46
N VAL A 98 7.73 6.68 -0.31
CA VAL A 98 8.60 7.57 0.48
C VAL A 98 8.56 9.01 -0.06
N ALA A 99 8.53 9.18 -1.39
CA ALA A 99 8.57 10.50 -1.99
C ALA A 99 7.29 11.35 -1.71
N PRO A 100 6.05 10.84 -1.90
CA PRO A 100 4.84 11.49 -1.41
C PRO A 100 4.87 11.80 0.09
N THR A 101 5.22 10.83 0.94
CA THR A 101 5.29 11.02 2.40
C THR A 101 6.17 12.20 2.79
N VAL A 102 7.39 12.28 2.25
CA VAL A 102 8.32 13.40 2.51
C VAL A 102 7.75 14.74 2.05
N ARG A 103 7.08 14.77 0.89
CA ARG A 103 6.44 15.99 0.37
C ARG A 103 5.28 16.45 1.25
N PHE A 104 4.40 15.54 1.68
CA PHE A 104 3.28 15.87 2.56
C PHE A 104 3.76 16.44 3.90
N ILE A 105 4.77 15.81 4.52
CA ILE A 105 5.38 16.30 5.75
C ILE A 105 5.98 17.70 5.53
N ARG A 106 6.72 17.90 4.43
CA ARG A 106 7.34 19.18 4.10
C ARG A 106 6.29 20.28 3.93
N TRP A 107 5.24 20.05 3.16
CA TRP A 107 4.19 21.03 2.91
C TRP A 107 3.43 21.38 4.19
N ASN A 108 3.10 20.38 5.02
CA ASN A 108 2.43 20.62 6.29
C ASN A 108 3.31 21.45 7.25
N ARG A 109 4.62 21.19 7.29
CA ARG A 109 5.57 22.00 8.07
C ARG A 109 5.68 23.44 7.55
N GLN A 110 5.77 23.63 6.23
CA GLN A 110 5.84 24.96 5.61
C GLN A 110 4.58 25.77 5.91
N LEU A 111 3.40 25.17 5.75
CA LEU A 111 2.12 25.81 6.07
C LEU A 111 2.03 26.18 7.56
N GLY A 112 2.49 25.30 8.46
CA GLY A 112 2.53 25.57 9.90
C GLY A 112 3.46 26.73 10.29
N ALA A 113 4.48 27.01 9.48
CA ALA A 113 5.39 28.13 9.64
C ALA A 113 4.92 29.43 8.96
N GLY A 114 3.65 29.50 8.50
CA GLY A 114 3.12 30.65 7.77
C GLY A 114 3.58 30.73 6.30
N GLY A 115 4.16 29.65 5.77
CA GLY A 115 4.59 29.56 4.38
C GLY A 115 3.45 29.31 3.38
N SER A 116 3.81 29.20 2.11
CA SER A 116 2.86 29.01 1.01
C SER A 116 2.35 27.57 0.89
N LEU A 117 1.20 27.43 0.23
CA LEU A 117 0.67 26.14 -0.22
C LEU A 117 1.54 25.55 -1.35
N PRO A 118 1.50 24.21 -1.55
CA PRO A 118 2.22 23.59 -2.66
C PRO A 118 1.73 24.11 -4.01
N SER A 119 2.64 24.30 -4.94
CA SER A 119 2.32 24.69 -6.31
C SER A 119 1.55 23.58 -7.05
N GLU A 120 0.79 23.95 -8.08
CA GLU A 120 0.11 22.94 -8.92
C GLU A 120 1.08 21.94 -9.55
N ALA A 121 2.29 22.38 -9.91
CA ALA A 121 3.30 21.52 -10.49
C ALA A 121 3.78 20.45 -9.49
N GLU A 122 3.93 20.82 -8.22
CA GLU A 122 4.24 19.90 -7.13
C GLU A 122 3.10 18.89 -6.91
N LEU A 123 1.85 19.36 -6.87
CA LEU A 123 0.68 18.48 -6.76
C LEU A 123 0.62 17.48 -7.92
N ARG A 124 0.79 17.94 -9.17
CA ARG A 124 0.80 17.06 -10.36
C ARG A 124 1.89 15.99 -10.28
N LYS A 125 3.11 16.38 -9.90
CA LYS A 125 4.25 15.44 -9.75
C LYS A 125 4.02 14.43 -8.63
N THR A 126 3.36 14.82 -7.53
CA THR A 126 3.04 13.89 -6.44
C THR A 126 1.90 12.95 -6.82
N LYS A 127 0.87 13.47 -7.49
CA LYS A 127 -0.24 12.68 -8.03
C LYS A 127 0.23 11.57 -8.96
N ALA A 128 1.25 11.82 -9.79
CA ALA A 128 1.83 10.80 -10.66
C ALA A 128 2.46 9.63 -9.87
N LEU A 129 3.11 9.91 -8.73
CA LEU A 129 3.68 8.87 -7.87
C LEU A 129 2.58 8.00 -7.22
N VAL A 130 1.51 8.64 -6.75
CA VAL A 130 0.34 7.92 -6.19
C VAL A 130 -0.36 7.06 -7.24
N HIS A 131 -0.42 7.53 -8.50
CA HIS A 131 -0.89 6.69 -9.61
C HIS A 131 0.00 5.45 -9.82
N VAL A 132 1.33 5.61 -9.78
CA VAL A 132 2.27 4.48 -9.86
C VAL A 132 2.04 3.49 -8.71
N GLN A 133 1.86 3.98 -7.48
CA GLN A 133 1.54 3.12 -6.32
C GLN A 133 0.26 2.31 -6.55
N LEU A 134 -0.82 2.93 -7.01
CA LEU A 134 -2.08 2.24 -7.31
C LEU A 134 -1.94 1.21 -8.44
N THR A 135 -1.17 1.53 -9.49
CA THR A 135 -0.87 0.57 -10.56
C THR A 135 -0.09 -0.63 -10.03
N LEU A 136 0.88 -0.42 -9.14
CA LEU A 136 1.62 -1.50 -8.49
C LEU A 136 0.70 -2.35 -7.59
N VAL A 137 -0.22 -1.74 -6.84
CA VAL A 137 -1.23 -2.46 -6.04
C VAL A 137 -2.12 -3.34 -6.94
N ALA A 138 -2.56 -2.82 -8.09
CA ALA A 138 -3.34 -3.59 -9.06
C ALA A 138 -2.51 -4.75 -9.67
N LEU A 139 -1.24 -4.52 -9.97
CA LEU A 139 -0.31 -5.56 -10.44
C LEU A 139 -0.11 -6.65 -9.39
N ILE A 140 0.08 -6.28 -8.12
CA ILE A 140 0.19 -7.21 -6.99
C ILE A 140 -1.05 -8.09 -6.90
N ALA A 141 -2.25 -7.51 -7.04
CA ALA A 141 -3.51 -8.27 -7.02
C ALA A 141 -3.60 -9.28 -8.18
N LEU A 142 -3.17 -8.88 -9.39
CA LEU A 142 -3.08 -9.79 -10.54
C LEU A 142 -2.10 -10.94 -10.27
N LEU A 143 -0.89 -10.64 -9.81
CA LEU A 143 0.13 -11.64 -9.52
C LEU A 143 -0.31 -12.62 -8.44
N ILE A 144 -0.92 -12.14 -7.36
CA ILE A 144 -1.50 -13.01 -6.31
C ILE A 144 -2.60 -13.91 -6.88
N THR A 145 -3.43 -13.41 -7.80
CA THR A 145 -4.46 -14.22 -8.47
C THR A 145 -3.83 -15.36 -9.28
N LEU A 146 -2.75 -15.09 -10.01
CA LEU A 146 -2.00 -16.09 -10.76
C LEU A 146 -1.34 -17.13 -9.84
N VAL A 147 -0.68 -16.67 -8.77
CA VAL A 147 -0.07 -17.53 -7.74
C VAL A 147 -1.11 -18.45 -7.10
N ALA A 148 -2.30 -17.93 -6.75
CA ALA A 148 -3.37 -18.74 -6.17
C ALA A 148 -3.77 -19.90 -7.10
N ARG A 149 -3.82 -19.65 -8.42
CA ARG A 149 -4.10 -20.66 -9.46
C ARG A 149 -2.92 -21.60 -9.75
N GLY A 150 -1.75 -21.39 -9.15
CA GLY A 150 -0.59 -22.27 -9.27
C GLY A 150 0.41 -21.87 -10.35
N TYR A 151 0.18 -20.76 -11.06
CA TYR A 151 1.17 -20.25 -12.01
C TYR A 151 2.45 -19.83 -11.26
N GLY A 152 3.60 -19.99 -11.92
CA GLY A 152 4.90 -19.59 -11.39
C GLY A 152 5.55 -20.60 -10.42
N ALA A 153 4.85 -21.66 -10.03
CA ALA A 153 5.47 -22.79 -9.34
C ALA A 153 6.23 -23.62 -10.38
N ARG A 154 7.56 -23.68 -10.23
CA ARG A 154 8.45 -24.56 -10.98
C ARG A 154 9.27 -25.36 -9.99
#